data_AF-A0A9W8U0U4-F1
#
_entry.id   AF-A0A9W8U0U4-F1
#
_cell.length_a   1.000
_cell.length_b   1.000
_cell.length_c   1.000
_cell.angle_alpha   90.00
_cell.angle_beta   90.00
_cell.angle_gamma   90.00
#
_symmetry.space_group_name_H-M   'P 1'
#
loop_
_entity.id
_entity.type
_entity.pdbx_description
1 polymer ?
#
loop_
_entity_poly.entity_id
_entity_poly.type
_entity_poly.pdbx_seq_one_letter_code
_entity_poly.pdbx_strand_id
1 'polypeptide(L)' 'GEDKYPHVYNDYEKFSFAHAVKPYLEFPIERSAKTYNGGSPGADRIVIGSIADDFSSAVYCAVITHDGQKKNGFAEC' A
#
# COMPACT_ATOMS: atom_id res chain seq x y z
N GLY A 1 2.51 13.81 1.31
CA GLY A 1 3.44 13.70 2.45
C GLY A 1 4.86 13.66 1.94
N GLU A 2 5.83 13.68 2.85
CA GLU A 2 7.28 13.66 2.52
C GLU A 2 7.66 12.46 1.65
N ASP A 3 7.02 11.31 1.87
CA ASP A 3 7.27 10.05 1.15
C ASP A 3 6.57 9.95 -0.23
N LYS A 4 5.84 10.98 -0.65
CA LYS A 4 5.17 11.08 -1.98
C LYS A 4 4.16 9.96 -2.29
N TYR A 5 3.31 9.63 -1.32
CA TYR A 5 2.18 8.73 -1.55
C TYR A 5 1.14 9.26 -2.57
N PRO A 6 0.49 8.37 -3.34
CA PRO A 6 0.80 6.95 -3.50
C PRO A 6 2.11 6.76 -4.28
N HIS A 7 2.84 5.69 -3.96
CA HIS A 7 4.10 5.33 -4.62
C HIS A 7 4.20 3.83 -4.87
N VAL A 8 5.18 3.42 -5.69
CA VAL A 8 5.33 2.04 -6.16
C VAL A 8 5.69 1.10 -5.01
N TYR A 9 4.85 0.09 -4.83
CA TYR A 9 5.12 -1.06 -3.97
C TYR A 9 5.78 -2.18 -4.79
N ASN A 10 7.00 -2.55 -4.43
CA ASN A 10 7.80 -3.51 -5.21
C ASN A 10 7.59 -4.98 -4.81
N ASP A 11 6.85 -5.23 -3.71
CA ASP A 11 6.60 -6.58 -3.19
C ASP A 11 7.89 -7.37 -2.90
N TYR A 12 8.75 -6.81 -2.04
CA TYR A 12 9.98 -7.49 -1.60
C TYR A 12 9.69 -8.67 -0.66
N GLU A 13 8.54 -8.62 0.01
CA GLU A 13 7.96 -9.65 0.86
C GLU A 13 7.47 -10.88 0.07
N LYS A 14 7.19 -10.72 -1.24
CA LYS A 14 6.69 -11.76 -2.16
C LYS A 14 5.30 -12.28 -1.81
N PHE A 15 4.39 -11.36 -1.50
CA PHE A 15 2.97 -11.67 -1.35
C PHE A 15 2.36 -12.16 -2.67
N SER A 16 1.28 -12.95 -2.58
CA SER A 16 0.64 -13.52 -3.76
C SER A 16 -0.59 -12.73 -4.17
N PHE A 17 -0.43 -11.81 -5.14
CA PHE A 17 -1.55 -11.03 -5.70
C PHE A 17 -2.00 -11.60 -7.06
N ALA A 18 -2.47 -12.86 -7.09
CA ALA A 18 -2.79 -13.56 -8.33
C ALA A 18 -3.89 -12.89 -9.19
N HIS A 19 -4.74 -12.06 -8.57
CA HIS A 19 -5.83 -11.33 -9.22
C HIS A 19 -5.46 -9.91 -9.68
N ALA A 20 -4.22 -9.46 -9.46
CA ALA A 20 -3.78 -8.11 -9.78
C ALA A 20 -2.44 -8.08 -10.52
N VAL A 21 -2.29 -7.13 -11.45
CA VAL A 21 -1.10 -6.98 -12.29
C VAL A 21 -0.29 -5.77 -11.81
N LYS A 22 1.05 -5.88 -11.89
CA LYS A 22 1.98 -4.77 -11.63
C LYS A 22 1.75 -3.61 -12.62
N PRO A 23 2.06 -2.35 -12.26
CA PRO A 23 2.68 -1.92 -10.99
C PRO A 23 1.70 -1.97 -9.81
N TYR A 24 2.23 -2.27 -8.63
CA TYR A 24 1.48 -2.10 -7.38
C TYR A 24 1.78 -0.73 -6.80
N LEU A 25 0.80 -0.09 -6.18
CA LEU A 25 0.96 1.14 -5.41
C LEU A 25 0.56 0.90 -3.97
N GLU A 26 1.29 1.51 -3.04
CA GLU A 26 0.90 1.57 -1.63
C GLU A 26 0.43 2.97 -1.22
N PHE A 27 -0.53 3.02 -0.30
CA PHE A 27 -1.04 4.26 0.30
C PHE A 27 -1.33 4.08 1.79
N PRO A 28 -1.09 5.09 2.65
CA PRO A 28 -1.28 4.94 4.09
C PRO A 28 -2.75 4.78 4.49
N ILE A 29 -3.01 3.86 5.42
CA ILE A 29 -4.30 3.74 6.10
C ILE A 29 -4.17 4.38 7.49
N GLU A 30 -4.97 5.41 7.74
CA GLU A 30 -5.04 6.04 9.06
C GLU A 30 -6.01 5.30 9.97
N ARG A 31 -5.55 4.91 11.16
CA ARG A 31 -6.41 4.29 12.19
C ARG A 31 -7.56 5.18 12.66
N SER A 32 -7.45 6.50 12.42
CA SER A 32 -8.51 7.46 12.71
C SER A 32 -9.66 7.47 11.70
N ALA A 33 -9.66 6.54 10.73
CA ALA A 33 -10.63 6.44 9.64
C ALA A 33 -10.72 7.71 8.77
N LYS A 34 -9.66 8.54 8.79
CA LYS A 34 -9.51 9.71 7.92
C LYS A 34 -8.67 9.34 6.71
N THR A 35 -8.86 10.04 5.60
CA THR A 35 -7.93 9.92 4.48
C THR A 35 -6.59 10.54 4.87
N TYR A 36 -5.49 9.84 4.60
CA TYR A 36 -4.13 10.36 4.79
C TYR A 36 -3.96 11.71 4.08
N ASN A 37 -3.49 12.71 4.81
CA ASN A 37 -3.40 14.09 4.34
C ASN A 37 -1.95 14.60 4.21
N GLY A 38 -0.97 13.72 4.35
CA GLY A 38 0.44 14.07 4.21
C GLY A 38 1.25 14.15 5.51
N GLY A 39 0.66 13.86 6.67
CA GLY A 39 1.36 13.74 7.95
C GLY A 39 2.20 12.46 8.08
N SER A 40 2.38 11.96 9.31
CA SER A 40 3.02 10.66 9.54
C SER A 40 2.13 9.54 8.99
N PRO A 41 2.63 8.65 8.11
CA PRO A 41 1.81 7.64 7.44
C PRO A 41 1.43 6.45 8.33
N GLY A 42 1.92 6.39 9.58
CA GLY A 42 1.70 5.23 10.44
C GLY A 42 2.30 3.93 9.88
N ALA A 43 1.87 2.78 10.40
CA ALA A 43 2.40 1.46 10.05
C ALA A 43 1.64 0.79 8.89
N ASP A 44 0.36 1.13 8.70
CA ASP A 44 -0.57 0.37 7.87
C ASP A 44 -0.65 0.96 6.45
N ARG A 45 -0.68 0.09 5.43
CA ARG A 45 -0.76 0.46 4.01
C ARG A 45 -1.81 -0.37 3.29
N ILE A 46 -2.55 0.24 2.38
CA ILE A 46 -3.32 -0.48 1.36
C ILE A 46 -2.44 -0.64 0.12
N VAL A 47 -2.43 -1.84 -0.45
CA VAL A 47 -1.79 -2.14 -1.73
C VAL A 47 -2.87 -2.30 -2.80
N ILE A 48 -2.71 -1.59 -3.90
CA ILE A 48 -3.56 -1.71 -5.09
C ILE A 48 -2.71 -2.05 -6.32
N GLY A 49 -3.32 -2.74 -7.28
CA GLY A 49 -2.71 -3.14 -8.55
C GLY A 49 -3.72 -3.04 -9.69
N SER A 50 -3.35 -3.51 -10.89
CA SER A 50 -4.21 -3.43 -12.10
C SER A 50 -4.84 -2.03 -12.27
N ILE A 51 -4.02 -1.00 -12.12
CA ILE A 51 -4.47 0.39 -12.16
C ILE A 51 -4.74 0.76 -13.63
N ALA A 52 -5.91 1.32 -13.91
CA ALA A 52 -6.23 1.80 -15.25
C ALA A 52 -5.34 3.00 -15.63
N ASP A 53 -4.98 3.11 -16.91
CA ASP A 53 -4.10 4.18 -17.42
C ASP A 53 -4.65 5.59 -17.16
N ASP A 54 -5.98 5.72 -17.02
CA ASP A 54 -6.67 6.97 -16.70
C ASP A 54 -6.89 7.19 -15.20
N PHE A 55 -6.36 6.30 -14.35
CA PHE A 55 -6.52 6.29 -12.89
C PHE A 55 -7.97 6.21 -12.39
N SER A 56 -8.90 5.79 -13.25
CA SER A 56 -10.32 5.67 -12.87
C SER A 56 -10.61 4.46 -11.99
N SER A 57 -9.77 3.42 -12.05
CA SER A 57 -9.96 2.17 -11.34
C SER A 57 -8.63 1.52 -10.95
N ALA A 58 -8.70 0.71 -9.90
CA ALA A 58 -7.63 -0.16 -9.43
C ALA A 58 -8.23 -1.37 -8.70
N VAL A 59 -7.45 -2.43 -8.57
CA VAL A 59 -7.82 -3.66 -7.89
C VAL A 59 -7.14 -3.70 -6.53
N TYR A 60 -7.93 -3.93 -5.48
CA TYR A 60 -7.41 -4.19 -4.14
C TYR A 60 -6.52 -5.45 -4.13
N CYS A 61 -5.31 -5.34 -3.59
CA CYS A 61 -4.39 -6.46 -3.43
C CYS A 61 -4.41 -6.97 -1.99
N ALA A 62 -3.95 -6.14 -1.05
CA ALA A 62 -3.85 -6.48 0.37
C ALA A 62 -3.83 -5.23 1.26
N VAL A 63 -4.01 -5.44 2.55
CA VAL A 63 -3.60 -4.51 3.60
C VAL A 63 -2.36 -5.09 4.25
N ILE A 64 -1.32 -4.28 4.37
CA ILE A 64 -0.04 -4.66 4.96
C ILE A 64 0.32 -3.74 6.11
N THR A 65 1.11 -4.23 7.06
CA THR A 65 1.56 -3.45 8.21
C THR A 65 3.03 -3.68 8.53
N HIS A 66 3.68 -2.63 9.01
CA HIS A 66 5.00 -2.73 9.64
C HIS A 66 4.93 -3.31 11.07
N ASP A 67 3.75 -3.39 11.68
CA ASP A 67 3.61 -3.86 13.05
C ASP A 67 4.11 -5.31 13.18
N GLY A 68 4.99 -5.54 14.16
CA GLY A 68 5.61 -6.85 14.39
C GLY A 68 6.73 -7.22 13.40
N GLN A 69 7.02 -6.38 12.40
CA GLN A 69 8.10 -6.60 11.45
C GLN A 69 9.40 -5.94 11.88
N LYS A 70 10.53 -6.51 11.45
CA LYS A 70 11.85 -5.92 11.68
C LYS A 70 12.21 -5.00 10.52
N LYS A 71 12.84 -3.85 10.84
CA LYS A 71 13.26 -2.84 9.86
C LYS A 71 12.05 -2.30 9.08
N ASN A 72 12.10 -2.35 7.75
CA ASN A 72 11.05 -1.85 6.85
C ASN A 72 10.25 -3.00 6.22
N GLY A 73 10.23 -4.18 6.85
CA GLY A 73 9.44 -5.30 6.34
C GLY A 73 7.95 -5.08 6.56
N PHE A 74 7.15 -5.75 5.75
CA PHE A 74 5.70 -5.81 5.89
C PHE A 74 5.20 -7.22 6.17
N ALA A 75 4.05 -7.32 6.83
CA ALA A 75 3.22 -8.52 6.87
C ALA A 75 1.80 -8.16 6.42
N GLU A 76 1.08 -9.13 5.87
CA GLU A 76 -0.36 -9.00 5.64
C GLU A 76 -1.10 -8.90 6.98
N CYS A 77 -2.08 -8.00 7.04
CA CYS A 77 -2.97 -7.82 8.19
C CYS A 77 -4.03 -8.92 8.30
#